data_AF-A0A916S6W4-F1
#
_entry.id   AF-A0A916S6W4-F1
#
_cell.length_a   1.000
_cell.length_b   1.000
_cell.length_c   1.000
_cell.angle_alpha   90.00
_cell.angle_beta   90.00
_cell.angle_gamma   90.00
#
_symmetry.space_group_name_H-M   'P 1'
#
loop_
_entity.id
_entity.type
_entity.pdbx_description
1 polymer ?
#
loop_
_entity_poly.entity_id
_entity_poly.type
_entity_poly.pdbx_seq_one_letter_code
_entity_poly.pdbx_strand_id
1 'polypeptide(L)' 'MTIVIVTVILIMFFYTLGFSITLWNEKNKIGSITVFILAVAIMVIPFSTFLKF' A
#
# COMPACT_ATOMS: atom_id res chain seq x y z
N MET A 1 15.64 -6.55 -12.50
CA MET A 1 14.46 -5.67 -12.56
C MET A 1 13.40 -6.07 -11.53
N THR A 2 13.07 -7.35 -11.39
CA THR A 2 12.08 -7.85 -10.41
C THR A 2 12.37 -7.46 -8.96
N ILE A 3 13.63 -7.54 -8.52
CA ILE A 3 14.00 -7.18 -7.14
C ILE A 3 13.75 -5.69 -6.84
N VAL A 4 14.05 -4.80 -7.79
CA VAL A 4 13.83 -3.34 -7.66
C VAL A 4 12.33 -3.05 -7.59
N ILE A 5 11.52 -3.74 -8.40
CA ILE A 5 10.06 -3.60 -8.38
C ILE A 5 9.49 -4.02 -7.02
N VAL A 6 9.91 -5.17 -6.50
CA VAL A 6 9.48 -5.65 -5.17
C VAL A 6 9.89 -4.68 -4.07
N THR A 7 11.12 -4.16 -4.10
CA THR A 7 11.58 -3.16 -3.13
C THR A 7 10.74 -1.88 -3.19
N VAL A 8 10.45 -1.35 -4.38
CA VAL A 8 9.61 -0.15 -4.53
C VAL A 8 8.20 -0.40 -4.02
N ILE A 9 7.60 -1.55 -4.31
CA ILE A 9 6.27 -1.93 -3.80
C ILE A 9 6.26 -1.96 -2.27
N LEU A 10 7.27 -2.55 -1.64
CA LEU A 10 7.39 -2.59 -0.18
C LEU A 10 7.52 -1.18 0.42
N ILE A 11 8.36 -0.32 -0.16
CA ILE A 11 8.52 1.07 0.30
C ILE A 11 7.20 1.82 0.21
N MET A 12 6.51 1.73 -0.93
CA MET A 12 5.20 2.37 -1.12
C MET A 12 4.17 1.83 -0.14
N PHE A 13 4.11 0.51 0.05
CA PHE A 13 3.20 -0.13 1.01
C PHE A 13 3.39 0.40 2.43
N PHE A 14 4.62 0.41 2.95
CA PHE A 14 4.91 0.90 4.30
C PHE A 14 4.64 2.40 4.44
N TYR A 15 4.97 3.21 3.42
CA TYR A 15 4.67 4.63 3.42
C TYR A 15 3.15 4.89 3.46
N THR A 16 2.38 4.20 2.61
CA THR A 16 0.92 4.33 2.56
C THR A 16 0.25 3.82 3.83
N LEU A 17 0.73 2.72 4.42
CA LEU A 17 0.27 2.26 5.74
C LEU A 17 0.55 3.28 6.83
N GLY A 18 1.78 3.81 6.90
CA GLY A 18 2.14 4.86 7.85
C GLY A 18 1.24 6.09 7.70
N PHE A 19 0.98 6.51 6.46
CA PHE A 19 0.07 7.61 6.16
C PHE A 19 -1.38 7.33 6.60
N SER A 20 -1.87 6.10 6.41
CA SER A 20 -3.20 5.69 6.90
C SER A 20 -3.30 5.80 8.43
N ILE A 21 -2.24 5.40 9.16
CA ILE A 21 -2.16 5.52 10.62
C ILE A 21 -2.14 6.99 11.04
N THR A 22 -1.39 7.84 10.33
CA THR A 22 -1.40 9.30 10.57
C THR A 22 -2.80 9.89 10.39
N LEU A 23 -3.51 9.55 9.31
CA LEU A 23 -4.90 10.01 9.10
C LEU A 23 -5.85 9.55 10.21
N TRP A 24 -5.64 8.34 10.73
CA TRP A 24 -6.43 7.84 11.85
C TRP A 24 -6.24 8.71 13.09
N ASN A 25 -5.00 9.10 13.37
CA ASN A 25 -4.65 9.98 14.48
C ASN A 25 -5.18 11.42 14.30
N GLU A 26 -5.24 11.91 13.06
CA GLU A 26 -5.85 13.21 12.71
C GLU A 26 -7.39 13.18 12.70
N LYS A 27 -8.01 12.09 13.18
CA LYS A 27 -9.47 11.86 13.21
C LYS A 27 -10.14 11.80 11.82
N ASN A 28 -9.36 11.75 10.74
CA ASN A 28 -9.87 11.54 9.39
C ASN A 28 -10.06 10.04 9.12
N LYS A 29 -11.10 9.46 9.73
CA LYS A 29 -11.36 8.01 9.69
C LYS A 29 -11.69 7.52 8.27
N ILE A 30 -12.46 8.29 7.50
CA ILE A 30 -12.83 7.92 6.13
C ILE A 30 -11.57 7.87 5.26
N GLY A 31 -10.75 8.92 5.28
CA GLY A 31 -9.50 8.93 4.53
C GLY A 31 -8.55 7.84 4.97
N SER A 32 -8.43 7.58 6.28
CA SER A 32 -7.60 6.50 6.81
C SER A 32 -8.00 5.13 6.26
N ILE A 33 -9.30 4.81 6.26
CA ILE A 33 -9.84 3.54 5.72
C ILE A 33 -9.57 3.44 4.21
N THR A 34 -9.80 4.52 3.45
CA THR A 34 -9.53 4.53 2.00
C THR A 34 -8.05 4.28 1.71
N VAL A 35 -7.16 4.97 2.43
CA VAL A 35 -5.70 4.82 2.28
C VAL A 35 -5.24 3.43 2.73
N PHE A 36 -5.86 2.85 3.76
CA PHE A 36 -5.57 1.49 4.20
C PHE A 36 -5.90 0.46 3.12
N ILE A 37 -7.07 0.58 2.50
CA ILE A 37 -7.48 -0.26 1.37
C ILE A 37 -6.51 -0.08 0.20
N LEU A 38 -6.07 1.15 -0.08
CA LEU A 38 -5.07 1.45 -1.09
C LEU A 38 -3.73 0.77 -0.80
N ALA A 39 -3.27 0.75 0.46
CA ALA A 39 -2.05 0.04 0.84
C ALA A 39 -2.17 -1.47 0.52
N VAL A 40 -3.29 -2.11 0.86
CA VAL A 40 -3.53 -3.51 0.52
C VAL A 40 -3.53 -3.73 -1.00
N ALA A 41 -4.15 -2.83 -1.77
CA ALA A 41 -4.19 -2.90 -3.23
C ALA A 41 -2.79 -2.78 -3.87
N ILE A 42 -1.91 -1.93 -3.33
CA ILE A 42 -0.50 -1.78 -3.75
C ILE A 42 0.24 -3.11 -3.59
N MET A 43 -0.08 -3.90 -2.57
CA MET A 43 0.49 -5.23 -2.42
C MET A 43 -0.12 -6.19 -3.45
N VAL A 44 -1.45 -6.34 -3.49
CA VAL A 44 -2.13 -7.43 -4.23
C VAL A 44 -2.10 -7.28 -5.76
N ILE A 45 -2.34 -6.07 -6.31
CA ILE A 45 -2.46 -5.84 -7.76
C ILE A 45 -1.19 -6.19 -8.54
N PRO A 46 0.02 -5.76 -8.14
CA PRO A 46 1.22 -6.14 -8.86
C PRO A 46 1.49 -7.65 -8.76
N PHE A 47 1.11 -8.33 -7.67
CA PHE A 47 1.23 -9.80 -7.64
C PHE A 47 0.31 -10.45 -8.68
N SER A 48 -0.92 -9.97 -8.91
CA SER A 48 -1.77 -10.57 -9.95
C SER A 48 -1.29 -10.31 -11.39
N THR A 49 -0.57 -9.21 -11.61
CA THR A 49 -0.06 -8.83 -12.95
C THR A 49 1.33 -9.41 -13.22
N PHE A 50 2.20 -9.50 -12.21
CA PHE A 50 3.59 -9.94 -12.34
C PHE A 50 3.82 -11.40 -11.93
N LEU A 51 3.08 -11.94 -10.94
CA LEU A 51 2.97 -13.40 -10.74
C LEU A 51 1.80 -13.89 -11.58
N LYS A 52 2.06 -14.24 -12.84
CA LYS A 52 1.18 -15.18 -13.55
C LYS A 52 1.19 -16.49 -12.74
N PHE A 53 0.09 -16.78 -12.06
CA PHE A 53 -0.24 -18.15 -11.66
C PHE A 53 -0.73 -18.95 -12.86
#